data_AF-A0A1J5X875-F1
#
_entry.id   AF-A0A1J5X875-F1
#
_cell.length_a   1.000
_cell.length_b   1.000
_cell.length_c   1.000
_cell.angle_alpha   90.00
_cell.angle_beta   90.00
_cell.angle_gamma   90.00
#
_symmetry.space_group_name_H-M   'P 1'
#
loop_
_entity.id
_entity.type
_entity.pdbx_description
1 polymer ?
#
loop_
_entity_poly.entity_id
_entity_poly.type
_entity_poly.pdbx_seq_one_letter_code
_entity_poly.pdbx_strand_id
1 'polypeptide(L)'
;MLDLVHEPFARHRDCFFLKKDGGVLIVSEASLKNEYEEIRKKEPLLFSQRHEVLEAAKQNVLKNAAREVCHSFLLTQDLPNEPILLTEKTTVTLSNIEVSEKLFFVLLEKTKVTIGEMVSIAEHVYSEDCIREHGMARNSPFWLERYSAMSNLALENIERMPPNSIGCSLEKVRLYHTGLINILPKLRINEDRKVEWLRLSADEEEDVAAIVAQKQAVYVGSVGDITLENYAVSILPKLGIHENSEVEWLDLVATKKEHVSEILSQDKPMFVGRVKNMILEEYAVFVFLKMKRTRENLENLMLSLDGDELWREIQEELKEENTAICIEKTEKLILRNHAVNILPALKTKREMDTFVLDAKDEDQVSEVLAEEYKGFSFVGIKEFILSGSAVNLLTKTRIGEDCEVEQYSLLAEEERQMANVLEKEDKTIATGRVKKMTLMGYAVCVITKLRICNDNTMERFALSADEWHFYRILEEGDRSIDVGRIKLGGFRVPEEIRRKLRYTLVDGETTAVCDGEVEEAVDRGVSEVVDGEGKEVLEERSSSQRGNHLD
;
A
#
# COMPACT_ATOMS: atom_id res chain seq x y z
N MET A 1 44.26 2.63 -3.54
CA MET A 1 42.94 3.28 -3.55
C MET A 1 42.98 4.31 -2.42
N LEU A 2 42.64 5.57 -2.68
CA LEU A 2 42.77 6.67 -1.72
C LEU A 2 41.61 6.59 -0.71
N ASP A 3 41.87 6.12 0.52
CA ASP A 3 40.90 6.21 1.62
C ASP A 3 40.77 7.68 2.03
N LEU A 4 39.61 8.30 1.82
CA LEU A 4 39.34 9.71 2.14
C LEU A 4 38.60 9.80 3.50
N VAL A 5 39.04 10.67 4.41
CA VAL A 5 38.38 10.91 5.72
C VAL A 5 36.93 11.42 5.56
N HIS A 6 36.61 12.02 4.42
CA HIS A 6 35.24 12.19 3.95
C HIS A 6 35.09 11.34 2.68
N GLU A 7 34.32 10.26 2.74
CA GLU A 7 34.10 9.44 1.55
C GLU A 7 33.42 10.28 0.45
N PRO A 8 33.94 10.25 -0.79
CA PRO A 8 33.33 10.94 -1.90
C PRO A 8 31.97 10.32 -2.16
N PHE A 9 30.95 11.17 -2.19
CA PHE A 9 29.60 10.69 -2.45
C PHE A 9 29.37 10.46 -3.95
N ALA A 10 30.20 11.07 -4.81
CA ALA A 10 30.22 10.85 -6.25
C ALA A 10 31.63 11.10 -6.83
N ARG A 11 31.91 10.51 -7.99
CA ARG A 11 33.18 10.65 -8.71
C ARG A 11 32.89 10.90 -10.19
N HIS A 12 33.73 11.71 -10.83
CA HIS A 12 33.71 11.93 -12.27
C HIS A 12 35.15 12.05 -12.78
N ARG A 13 35.59 11.10 -13.60
CA ARG A 13 36.98 10.97 -14.04
C ARG A 13 37.93 11.03 -12.84
N ASP A 14 38.87 11.98 -12.84
CA ASP A 14 39.85 12.20 -11.77
C ASP A 14 39.35 13.18 -10.68
N CYS A 15 38.06 13.55 -10.69
CA CYS A 15 37.45 14.47 -9.73
C CYS A 15 36.52 13.76 -8.75
N PHE A 16 36.55 14.22 -7.50
CA PHE A 16 35.78 13.71 -6.38
C PHE A 16 34.82 14.78 -5.85
N PHE A 17 33.57 14.38 -5.57
CA PHE A 17 32.57 15.23 -4.93
C PHE A 17 32.42 14.86 -3.46
N LEU A 18 32.66 15.82 -2.59
CA LEU A 18 32.67 15.65 -1.14
C LEU A 18 31.58 16.52 -0.52
N LYS A 19 30.84 15.98 0.45
CA LYS A 19 29.96 16.80 1.30
C LYS A 19 30.84 17.55 2.30
N LYS A 20 30.67 18.86 2.38
CA LYS A 20 31.35 19.73 3.36
C LYS A 20 30.30 20.60 4.04
N ASP A 21 30.53 21.01 5.29
CA ASP A 21 29.57 21.84 6.03
C ASP A 21 29.11 23.04 5.18
N GLY A 22 27.82 23.05 4.82
CA GLY A 22 27.19 24.09 4.01
C GLY A 22 27.37 24.00 2.48
N GLY A 23 27.93 22.92 1.92
CA GLY A 23 28.18 22.86 0.47
C GLY A 23 28.65 21.52 -0.12
N VAL A 24 29.03 21.59 -1.39
CA VAL A 24 29.64 20.50 -2.17
C VAL A 24 31.03 20.93 -2.59
N LEU A 25 32.04 20.16 -2.20
CA LEU A 25 33.41 20.41 -2.59
C LEU A 25 33.81 19.49 -3.75
N ILE A 26 34.30 20.07 -4.83
CA ILE A 26 34.88 19.37 -5.97
C ILE A 26 36.40 19.42 -5.83
N VAL A 27 37.05 18.26 -5.86
CA VAL A 27 38.52 18.14 -5.75
C VAL A 27 39.04 17.21 -6.84
N SER A 28 40.06 17.63 -7.59
CA SER A 28 40.76 16.75 -8.54
C SER A 28 41.90 15.99 -7.89
N GLU A 29 42.22 14.82 -8.43
CA GLU A 29 43.42 14.06 -8.04
C GLU A 29 44.70 14.89 -8.30
N ALA A 30 44.71 15.73 -9.33
CA ALA A 30 45.82 16.63 -9.63
C ALA A 30 46.07 17.65 -8.50
N SER A 31 45.01 18.24 -7.95
CA SER A 31 45.12 19.16 -6.81
C SER A 31 45.65 18.46 -5.55
N LEU A 32 45.21 17.24 -5.28
CA LEU A 32 45.72 16.45 -4.15
C LEU A 32 47.20 16.09 -4.35
N LYS A 33 47.61 15.71 -5.57
CA LYS A 33 49.01 15.43 -5.92
C LYS A 33 49.90 16.66 -5.77
N ASN A 34 49.45 17.83 -6.21
CA ASN A 34 50.20 19.07 -6.11
C ASN A 34 50.44 19.47 -4.64
N GLU A 35 49.40 19.44 -3.81
CA GLU A 35 49.56 19.76 -2.37
C GLU A 35 50.45 18.72 -1.67
N TYR A 36 50.32 17.45 -2.01
CA TYR A 36 51.20 16.39 -1.51
C TYR A 36 52.67 16.64 -1.83
N GLU A 37 52.99 17.01 -3.08
CA GLU A 37 54.35 17.34 -3.50
C GLU A 37 54.89 18.60 -2.81
N GLU A 38 54.05 19.62 -2.60
CA GLU A 38 54.44 20.84 -1.86
C GLU A 38 54.76 20.57 -0.39
N ILE A 39 53.98 19.73 0.29
CA ILE A 39 54.27 19.32 1.67
C ILE A 39 55.55 18.47 1.69
N ARG A 40 55.71 17.52 0.75
CA ARG A 40 56.90 16.67 0.65
C ARG A 40 58.19 17.47 0.40
N LYS A 41 58.13 18.59 -0.33
CA LYS A 41 59.29 19.48 -0.53
C LYS A 41 59.67 20.26 0.72
N LYS A 42 58.71 20.59 1.58
CA LYS A 42 58.92 21.36 2.82
C LYS A 42 59.43 20.49 3.98
N GLU A 43 59.11 19.19 3.97
CA GLU A 43 59.61 18.20 4.93
C GLU A 43 60.05 16.90 4.23
N PRO A 44 61.35 16.60 4.12
CA PRO A 44 61.82 15.33 3.56
C PRO A 44 61.58 14.19 4.56
N LEU A 45 60.42 13.54 4.45
CA LEU A 45 59.95 12.52 5.39
C LEU A 45 60.28 11.08 4.93
N LEU A 46 60.44 10.18 5.90
CA LEU A 46 60.69 8.74 5.68
C LEU A 46 59.47 8.07 5.01
N PHE A 47 59.71 6.98 4.27
CA PHE A 47 58.66 6.22 3.56
C PHE A 47 57.48 5.81 4.46
N SER A 48 57.71 5.65 5.77
CA SER A 48 56.70 5.31 6.79
C SER A 48 55.67 6.41 7.09
N GLN A 49 55.90 7.66 6.67
CA GLN A 49 55.01 8.81 6.97
C GLN A 49 54.15 9.24 5.77
N ARG A 50 54.17 8.48 4.66
CA ARG A 50 53.41 8.82 3.44
C ARG A 50 51.91 8.99 3.66
N HIS A 51 51.33 8.20 4.57
CA HIS A 51 49.92 8.30 4.92
C HIS A 51 49.60 9.61 5.66
N GLU A 52 50.43 10.00 6.64
CA GLU A 52 50.26 11.25 7.40
C GLU A 52 50.40 12.49 6.51
N VAL A 53 51.37 12.48 5.58
CA VAL A 53 51.56 13.57 4.60
C VAL A 53 50.37 13.69 3.66
N LEU A 54 49.81 12.56 3.23
CA LEU A 54 48.63 12.53 2.39
C LEU A 54 47.39 13.06 3.13
N GLU A 55 47.21 12.71 4.41
CA GLU A 55 46.15 13.27 5.25
C GLU A 55 46.33 14.78 5.50
N ALA A 56 47.56 15.24 5.70
CA ALA A 56 47.86 16.67 5.81
C ALA A 56 47.56 17.42 4.50
N ALA A 57 47.94 16.85 3.35
CA ALA A 57 47.62 17.41 2.03
C ALA A 57 46.11 17.52 1.82
N LYS A 58 45.35 16.48 2.18
CA LYS A 58 43.88 16.49 2.16
C LYS A 58 43.34 17.62 3.01
N GLN A 59 43.76 17.73 4.27
CA GLN A 59 43.27 18.80 5.15
C GLN A 59 43.62 20.20 4.65
N ASN A 60 44.79 20.40 4.05
CA ASN A 60 45.17 21.68 3.46
C ASN A 60 44.30 22.04 2.26
N VAL A 61 44.08 21.12 1.32
CA VAL A 61 43.17 21.33 0.19
C VAL A 61 41.77 21.66 0.67
N LEU A 62 41.26 20.91 1.66
CA LEU A 62 39.97 21.16 2.28
C LEU A 62 39.91 22.55 2.93
N LYS A 63 40.94 22.98 3.67
CA LYS A 63 40.98 24.31 4.33
C LYS A 63 41.09 25.45 3.32
N ASN A 64 41.92 25.31 2.29
CA ASN A 64 42.19 26.36 1.32
C ASN A 64 41.01 26.60 0.36
N ALA A 65 40.28 25.54 -0.02
CA ALA A 65 39.09 25.65 -0.88
C ALA A 65 37.93 26.45 -0.26
N ALA A 66 37.98 26.78 1.03
CA ALA A 66 36.96 27.58 1.71
C ALA A 66 37.13 29.09 1.53
N ARG A 67 38.20 29.57 0.86
CA ARG A 67 38.55 31.00 0.84
C ARG A 67 37.90 31.81 -0.28
N GLU A 68 37.49 31.19 -1.38
CA GLU A 68 36.81 31.86 -2.50
C GLU A 68 35.40 31.31 -2.70
N VAL A 69 34.41 32.21 -2.75
CA VAL A 69 33.00 31.85 -2.95
C VAL A 69 32.71 31.89 -4.45
N CYS A 70 32.47 30.73 -5.05
CA CYS A 70 32.00 30.62 -6.43
C CYS A 70 30.54 31.10 -6.52
N HIS A 71 30.25 32.15 -7.31
CA HIS A 71 28.90 32.67 -7.47
C HIS A 71 28.09 31.94 -8.56
N SER A 72 28.74 31.56 -9.66
CA SER A 72 28.14 30.86 -10.79
C SER A 72 29.07 29.74 -11.25
N PHE A 73 28.51 28.56 -11.46
CA PHE A 73 29.23 27.36 -11.86
C PHE A 73 28.45 26.62 -12.96
N LEU A 74 29.07 26.41 -14.12
CA LEU A 74 28.49 25.57 -15.17
C LEU A 74 29.01 24.14 -14.96
N LEU A 75 28.11 23.21 -14.65
CA LEU A 75 28.48 21.80 -14.53
C LEU A 75 28.64 21.22 -15.94
N THR A 76 29.84 20.73 -16.26
CA THR A 76 30.15 20.05 -17.53
C THR A 76 30.94 18.77 -17.25
N GLN A 77 31.22 17.99 -18.29
CA GLN A 77 32.12 16.83 -18.18
C GLN A 77 33.57 17.22 -17.89
N ASP A 78 33.97 18.45 -18.19
CA ASP A 78 35.32 18.95 -17.97
C ASP A 78 35.33 19.78 -16.69
N LEU A 79 35.62 19.11 -15.58
CA LEU A 79 35.70 19.73 -14.27
C LEU A 79 37.05 20.42 -14.06
N PRO A 80 37.09 21.50 -13.27
CA PRO A 80 38.32 22.22 -13.01
C PRO A 80 39.31 21.39 -12.18
N ASN A 81 40.60 21.60 -12.45
CA ASN A 81 41.66 20.97 -11.66
C ASN A 81 41.75 21.59 -10.26
N GLU A 82 41.45 22.88 -10.11
CA GLU A 82 41.49 23.57 -8.82
C GLU A 82 40.29 23.18 -7.94
N PRO A 83 40.46 23.10 -6.60
CA PRO A 83 39.38 22.75 -5.70
C PRO A 83 38.31 23.85 -5.67
N ILE A 84 37.03 23.49 -5.82
CA ILE A 84 35.91 24.45 -5.81
C ILE A 84 34.88 24.06 -4.77
N LEU A 85 34.51 25.01 -3.91
CA LEU A 85 33.40 24.88 -2.98
C LEU A 85 32.13 25.52 -3.54
N LEU A 86 31.13 24.70 -3.81
CA LEU A 86 29.78 25.11 -4.15
C LEU A 86 28.95 25.21 -2.88
N THR A 87 28.23 26.32 -2.70
CA THR A 87 27.43 26.59 -1.50
C THR A 87 26.00 26.99 -1.89
N GLU A 88 25.14 27.24 -0.90
CA GLU A 88 23.78 27.77 -1.13
C GLU A 88 23.75 29.11 -1.89
N LYS A 89 24.88 29.83 -1.94
CA LYS A 89 25.05 31.09 -2.68
C LYS A 89 25.52 30.86 -4.12
N THR A 90 25.97 29.65 -4.44
CA THR A 90 26.46 29.28 -5.76
C THR A 90 25.30 28.85 -6.65
N THR A 91 25.19 29.45 -7.83
CA THR A 91 24.25 29.01 -8.86
C THR A 91 24.93 28.00 -9.77
N VAL A 92 24.48 26.74 -9.70
CA VAL A 92 24.95 25.63 -10.52
C VAL A 92 24.02 25.48 -11.72
N THR A 93 24.54 25.69 -12.91
CA THR A 93 23.81 25.51 -14.17
C THR A 93 24.09 24.12 -14.72
N LEU A 94 23.04 23.33 -14.94
CA LEU A 94 23.11 22.02 -15.60
C LEU A 94 22.69 22.19 -17.06
N SER A 95 23.56 21.85 -18.01
CA SER A 95 23.24 22.00 -19.44
C SER A 95 23.94 20.95 -20.30
N ASN A 96 23.19 20.30 -21.19
CA ASN A 96 23.67 19.30 -22.15
C ASN A 96 24.43 18.14 -21.49
N ILE A 97 23.97 17.71 -20.31
CA ILE A 97 24.58 16.64 -19.52
C ILE A 97 23.54 15.68 -18.96
N GLU A 98 23.99 14.47 -18.69
CA GLU A 98 23.35 13.55 -17.78
C GLU A 98 24.07 13.61 -16.42
N VAL A 99 23.31 13.63 -15.33
CA VAL A 99 23.85 13.60 -13.97
C VAL A 99 23.29 12.41 -13.20
N SER A 100 24.11 11.78 -12.36
CA SER A 100 23.57 10.77 -11.44
C SER A 100 22.56 11.40 -10.47
N GLU A 101 21.50 10.68 -10.13
CA GLU A 101 20.46 11.12 -9.19
C GLU A 101 21.04 11.64 -7.87
N LYS A 102 22.06 10.96 -7.35
CA LYS A 102 22.70 11.31 -6.08
C LYS A 102 23.41 12.65 -6.16
N LEU A 103 24.12 12.92 -7.27
CA LEU A 103 24.74 14.22 -7.50
C LEU A 103 23.67 15.31 -7.65
N PHE A 104 22.62 15.03 -8.44
CA PHE A 104 21.51 15.96 -8.64
C PHE A 104 20.86 16.38 -7.31
N PHE A 105 20.50 15.42 -6.45
CA PHE A 105 19.88 15.70 -5.16
C PHE A 105 20.79 16.45 -4.20
N VAL A 106 22.08 16.09 -4.13
CA VAL A 106 23.01 16.83 -3.28
C VAL A 106 23.19 18.27 -3.76
N LEU A 107 23.20 18.52 -5.08
CA LEU A 107 23.22 19.87 -5.63
C LEU A 107 21.94 20.64 -5.30
N LEU A 108 20.76 20.00 -5.41
CA LEU A 108 19.48 20.59 -5.01
C LEU A 108 19.48 21.02 -3.54
N GLU A 109 20.02 20.19 -2.65
CA GLU A 109 20.02 20.46 -1.21
C GLU A 109 21.03 21.52 -0.77
N LYS A 110 22.12 21.70 -1.53
CA LYS A 110 23.30 22.46 -1.09
C LYS A 110 23.63 23.68 -1.95
N THR A 111 22.99 23.85 -3.11
CA THR A 111 23.30 24.93 -4.07
C THR A 111 22.02 25.48 -4.69
N LYS A 112 22.09 26.60 -5.41
CA LYS A 112 20.99 27.04 -6.28
C LYS A 112 21.15 26.33 -7.63
N VAL A 113 20.14 25.61 -8.09
CA VAL A 113 20.22 24.84 -9.34
C VAL A 113 19.39 25.51 -10.43
N THR A 114 20.00 25.69 -11.60
CA THR A 114 19.34 26.17 -12.82
C THR A 114 19.43 25.09 -13.90
N ILE A 115 18.29 24.71 -14.48
CA ILE A 115 18.24 23.82 -15.64
C ILE A 115 18.39 24.67 -16.90
N GLY A 116 19.48 24.45 -17.63
CA GLY A 116 19.74 25.04 -18.94
C GLY A 116 19.11 24.20 -20.05
N GLU A 117 19.91 23.73 -21.00
CA GLU A 117 19.46 22.87 -22.10
C GLU A 117 19.59 21.39 -21.75
N MET A 118 18.69 20.54 -22.26
CA MET A 118 18.82 19.08 -22.33
C MET A 118 19.56 18.43 -21.14
N VAL A 119 18.88 18.33 -19.99
CA VAL A 119 19.40 17.65 -18.79
C VAL A 119 18.70 16.32 -18.61
N SER A 120 19.45 15.28 -18.21
CA SER A 120 18.86 14.01 -17.78
C SER A 120 19.42 13.50 -16.45
N ILE A 121 18.64 12.69 -15.76
CA ILE A 121 19.03 12.00 -14.53
C ILE A 121 19.08 10.50 -14.79
N ALA A 122 20.09 9.83 -14.21
CA ALA A 122 20.26 8.40 -14.23
C ALA A 122 20.69 7.86 -12.86
N GLU A 123 20.66 6.53 -12.71
CA GLU A 123 21.11 5.83 -11.50
C GLU A 123 22.52 6.24 -11.08
N HIS A 124 22.74 6.35 -9.77
CA HIS A 124 24.07 6.54 -9.23
C HIS A 124 24.82 5.21 -9.03
N VAL A 125 25.90 5.02 -9.78
CA VAL A 125 26.81 3.88 -9.61
C VAL A 125 28.18 4.38 -9.15
N TYR A 126 28.62 4.00 -7.94
CA TYR A 126 29.87 4.49 -7.34
C TYR A 126 31.12 4.23 -8.19
N SER A 127 31.13 3.16 -8.98
CA SER A 127 32.25 2.81 -9.86
C SER A 127 32.28 3.63 -11.15
N GLU A 128 31.21 4.34 -11.48
CA GLU A 128 31.04 5.04 -12.76
C GLU A 128 31.13 6.56 -12.60
N ASP A 129 31.23 7.24 -13.74
CA ASP A 129 31.22 8.70 -13.81
C ASP A 129 29.81 9.23 -13.54
N CYS A 130 29.71 10.16 -12.58
CA CYS A 130 28.45 10.76 -12.19
C CYS A 130 27.95 11.86 -13.14
N ILE A 131 28.72 12.20 -14.18
CA ILE A 131 28.35 13.14 -15.24
C ILE A 131 28.62 12.48 -16.59
N ARG A 132 27.62 12.40 -17.47
CA ARG A 132 27.75 11.82 -18.81
C ARG A 132 27.20 12.77 -19.87
N GLU A 133 27.38 12.41 -21.13
CA GLU A 133 26.76 13.14 -22.24
C GLU A 133 25.25 12.93 -22.21
N HIS A 134 24.49 13.98 -22.54
CA HIS A 134 23.04 13.89 -22.56
C HIS A 134 22.55 12.80 -23.53
N GLY A 135 21.52 12.07 -23.13
CA GLY A 135 20.81 11.09 -23.97
C GLY A 135 21.08 9.62 -23.64
N MET A 136 22.04 9.33 -22.76
CA MET A 136 22.37 7.96 -22.31
C MET A 136 21.33 7.38 -21.33
N ALA A 137 20.60 8.23 -20.59
CA ALA A 137 19.63 7.88 -19.55
C ALA A 137 18.42 7.11 -20.09
N ARG A 138 18.22 7.10 -21.41
CA ARG A 138 17.09 6.41 -22.06
C ARG A 138 17.12 4.89 -21.90
N ASN A 139 18.27 4.31 -21.54
CA ASN A 139 18.48 2.86 -21.53
C ASN A 139 18.64 2.24 -20.13
N SER A 140 18.82 3.03 -19.09
CA SER A 140 19.06 2.55 -17.71
C SER A 140 18.01 3.12 -16.77
N PRO A 141 16.88 2.43 -16.57
CA PRO A 141 15.85 2.88 -15.65
C PRO A 141 16.37 2.82 -14.21
N PHE A 142 15.93 3.76 -13.36
CA PHE A 142 16.40 3.85 -11.97
C PHE A 142 15.24 4.07 -10.98
N TRP A 143 15.55 4.00 -9.69
CA TRP A 143 14.58 4.16 -8.61
C TRP A 143 14.61 5.57 -8.06
N LEU A 144 13.53 6.32 -8.25
CA LEU A 144 13.39 7.64 -7.65
C LEU A 144 12.78 7.49 -6.25
N GLU A 145 13.64 7.37 -5.24
CA GLU A 145 13.22 7.04 -3.87
C GLU A 145 13.74 8.06 -2.85
N ARG A 146 12.85 8.51 -1.95
CA ARG A 146 13.24 9.43 -0.86
C ARG A 146 12.26 9.37 0.32
N TYR A 147 12.83 9.26 1.53
CA TYR A 147 12.08 9.07 2.78
C TYR A 147 12.18 10.21 3.82
N SER A 148 13.03 11.22 3.62
CA SER A 148 13.17 12.33 4.57
C SER A 148 12.91 13.69 3.92
N ALA A 149 12.59 14.69 4.74
CA ALA A 149 12.28 16.03 4.26
C ALA A 149 13.42 16.62 3.41
N MET A 150 13.04 17.31 2.33
CA MET A 150 13.97 18.12 1.54
C MET A 150 14.28 19.44 2.26
N SER A 151 15.45 20.02 2.02
CA SER A 151 15.72 21.38 2.48
C SER A 151 14.83 22.40 1.74
N ASN A 152 14.50 23.52 2.38
CA ASN A 152 13.76 24.61 1.73
C ASN A 152 14.43 25.05 0.42
N LEU A 153 15.78 25.07 0.39
CA LEU A 153 16.55 25.38 -0.82
C LEU A 153 16.26 24.39 -1.96
N ALA A 154 16.13 23.10 -1.66
CA ALA A 154 15.81 22.11 -2.68
C ALA A 154 14.39 22.28 -3.22
N LEU A 155 13.42 22.58 -2.35
CA LEU A 155 12.05 22.86 -2.76
C LEU A 155 11.98 24.11 -3.65
N GLU A 156 12.66 25.20 -3.26
CA GLU A 156 12.79 26.41 -4.08
C GLU A 156 13.44 26.12 -5.45
N ASN A 157 14.45 25.24 -5.48
CA ASN A 157 15.08 24.84 -6.72
C ASN A 157 14.08 24.10 -7.63
N ILE A 158 13.33 23.12 -7.08
CA ILE A 158 12.31 22.37 -7.84
C ILE A 158 11.23 23.30 -8.36
N GLU A 159 10.74 24.24 -7.55
CA GLU A 159 9.71 25.20 -7.92
C GLU A 159 10.12 25.98 -9.18
N ARG A 160 11.36 26.48 -9.22
CA ARG A 160 11.93 27.27 -10.32
C ARG A 160 12.18 26.46 -11.60
N MET A 161 12.21 25.14 -11.54
CA MET A 161 12.50 24.31 -12.72
C MET A 161 11.37 24.39 -13.75
N PRO A 162 11.67 24.49 -15.05
CA PRO A 162 10.65 24.37 -16.08
C PRO A 162 10.02 22.97 -16.09
N PRO A 163 8.73 22.82 -16.44
CA PRO A 163 8.12 21.50 -16.61
C PRO A 163 8.79 20.73 -17.76
N ASN A 164 8.81 19.40 -17.68
CA ASN A 164 9.42 18.51 -18.68
C ASN A 164 10.88 18.85 -19.05
N SER A 165 11.63 19.46 -18.13
CA SER A 165 13.01 19.92 -18.39
C SER A 165 14.07 18.87 -18.10
N ILE A 166 13.72 17.80 -17.36
CA ILE A 166 14.63 16.76 -16.92
C ILE A 166 14.24 15.42 -17.54
N GLY A 167 15.04 14.89 -18.47
CA GLY A 167 14.82 13.55 -19.01
C GLY A 167 15.17 12.45 -18.00
N CYS A 168 14.35 11.41 -17.90
CA CYS A 168 14.67 10.23 -17.11
C CYS A 168 13.98 8.97 -17.66
N SER A 169 14.49 7.81 -17.24
CA SER A 169 13.82 6.52 -17.36
C SER A 169 13.61 6.00 -15.94
N LEU A 170 12.36 5.78 -15.54
CA LEU A 170 12.02 5.36 -14.17
C LEU A 170 11.60 3.89 -14.16
N GLU A 171 12.15 3.13 -13.22
CA GLU A 171 11.65 1.79 -12.90
C GLU A 171 10.64 1.88 -11.75
N LYS A 172 10.99 2.62 -10.69
CA LYS A 172 10.19 2.74 -9.45
C LYS A 172 10.22 4.18 -8.96
N VAL A 173 9.09 4.64 -8.43
CA VAL A 173 8.95 5.95 -7.79
C VAL A 173 8.36 5.75 -6.40
N ARG A 174 9.04 6.27 -5.38
CA ARG A 174 8.63 6.13 -3.99
C ARG A 174 8.98 7.40 -3.20
N LEU A 175 7.98 8.25 -2.98
CA LEU A 175 8.14 9.55 -2.34
C LEU A 175 7.15 9.66 -1.17
N TYR A 176 7.65 9.68 0.07
CA TYR A 176 6.81 9.74 1.29
C TYR A 176 7.01 11.07 2.02
N HIS A 177 5.92 11.71 2.43
CA HIS A 177 5.90 12.89 3.30
C HIS A 177 6.85 14.02 2.84
N THR A 178 6.90 14.29 1.53
CA THR A 178 7.80 15.32 0.98
C THR A 178 7.21 16.12 -0.19
N GLY A 179 7.43 17.45 -0.17
CA GLY A 179 7.28 18.32 -1.34
C GLY A 179 8.21 17.98 -2.52
N LEU A 180 9.04 16.93 -2.41
CA LEU A 180 9.74 16.35 -3.56
C LEU A 180 8.77 15.78 -4.59
N ILE A 181 7.54 15.42 -4.22
CA ILE A 181 6.50 15.00 -5.15
C ILE A 181 6.33 16.03 -6.30
N ASN A 182 6.50 17.32 -6.01
CA ASN A 182 6.49 18.41 -7.00
C ASN A 182 7.62 18.36 -8.05
N ILE A 183 8.55 17.39 -7.99
CA ILE A 183 9.49 17.09 -9.08
C ILE A 183 8.80 16.43 -10.27
N LEU A 184 7.70 15.69 -10.08
CA LEU A 184 7.06 14.90 -11.14
C LEU A 184 6.71 15.73 -12.39
N PRO A 185 6.13 16.94 -12.30
CA PRO A 185 5.89 17.81 -13.47
C PRO A 185 7.16 18.27 -14.19
N LYS A 186 8.33 18.18 -13.54
CA LYS A 186 9.63 18.60 -14.08
C LYS A 186 10.30 17.49 -14.88
N LEU A 187 9.89 16.24 -14.63
CA LEU A 187 10.42 15.06 -15.30
C LEU A 187 9.76 14.86 -16.67
N ARG A 188 10.59 14.48 -17.64
CA ARG A 188 10.21 13.98 -18.96
C ARG A 188 10.54 12.49 -18.98
N ILE A 189 9.59 11.69 -18.51
CA ILE A 189 9.69 10.23 -18.37
C ILE A 189 9.62 9.59 -19.75
N ASN A 190 10.48 8.60 -20.01
CA ASN A 190 10.51 7.85 -21.27
C ASN A 190 9.21 7.06 -21.49
N GLU A 191 8.54 7.29 -22.63
CA GLU A 191 7.25 6.66 -22.99
C GLU A 191 7.37 5.16 -23.31
N ASP A 192 8.55 4.70 -23.73
CA ASP A 192 8.78 3.32 -24.18
C ASP A 192 8.93 2.31 -23.03
N ARG A 193 8.84 2.76 -21.77
CA ARG A 193 9.10 1.94 -20.58
C ARG A 193 7.93 1.98 -19.61
N LYS A 194 7.66 0.81 -19.02
CA LYS A 194 6.70 0.65 -17.92
C LYS A 194 7.40 1.01 -16.61
N VAL A 195 6.79 1.90 -15.83
CA VAL A 195 7.12 2.12 -14.42
C VAL A 195 6.48 0.99 -13.62
N GLU A 196 7.26 0.24 -12.87
CA GLU A 196 6.77 -0.87 -12.07
C GLU A 196 5.86 -0.33 -10.96
N TRP A 197 6.33 0.64 -10.16
CA TRP A 197 5.61 1.18 -9.01
C TRP A 197 5.61 2.71 -8.96
N LEU A 198 4.45 3.30 -8.66
CA LEU A 198 4.29 4.70 -8.29
C LEU A 198 3.68 4.79 -6.89
N ARG A 199 4.51 5.04 -5.87
CA ARG A 199 4.07 5.16 -4.47
C ARG A 199 4.32 6.58 -3.95
N LEU A 200 3.26 7.29 -3.60
CA LEU A 200 3.33 8.68 -3.16
C LEU A 200 2.49 8.87 -1.89
N SER A 201 3.05 9.57 -0.89
CA SER A 201 2.34 9.94 0.33
C SER A 201 2.61 11.40 0.65
N ALA A 202 1.56 12.17 0.91
CA ALA A 202 1.65 13.61 1.17
C ALA A 202 0.75 13.99 2.35
N ASP A 203 1.34 14.54 3.41
CA ASP A 203 0.60 14.92 4.62
C ASP A 203 0.03 16.34 4.54
N GLU A 204 0.61 17.19 3.70
CA GLU A 204 0.25 18.61 3.55
C GLU A 204 -0.15 18.93 2.11
N GLU A 205 -1.04 19.91 1.93
CA GLU A 205 -1.54 20.31 0.60
C GLU A 205 -0.39 20.86 -0.28
N GLU A 206 0.55 21.58 0.32
CA GLU A 206 1.70 22.18 -0.38
C GLU A 206 2.62 21.13 -1.04
N ASP A 207 2.64 19.91 -0.51
CA ASP A 207 3.46 18.82 -1.06
C ASP A 207 3.04 18.42 -2.48
N VAL A 208 1.77 18.69 -2.84
CA VAL A 208 1.17 18.32 -4.14
C VAL A 208 0.63 19.51 -4.93
N ALA A 209 0.59 20.71 -4.33
CA ALA A 209 -0.03 21.89 -4.93
C ALA A 209 0.47 22.22 -6.34
N ALA A 210 1.76 22.01 -6.63
CA ALA A 210 2.33 22.30 -7.95
C ALA A 210 1.84 21.32 -9.03
N ILE A 211 1.43 20.10 -8.64
CA ILE A 211 0.81 19.10 -9.52
C ILE A 211 -0.67 19.43 -9.72
N VAL A 212 -1.40 19.70 -8.64
CA VAL A 212 -2.85 20.00 -8.68
C VAL A 212 -3.12 21.24 -9.55
N ALA A 213 -2.26 22.26 -9.47
CA ALA A 213 -2.34 23.48 -10.26
C ALA A 213 -2.02 23.29 -11.76
N GLN A 214 -1.53 22.12 -12.19
CA GLN A 214 -1.25 21.87 -13.60
C GLN A 214 -2.54 21.84 -14.43
N LYS A 215 -2.51 22.53 -15.57
CA LYS A 215 -3.60 22.48 -16.56
C LYS A 215 -3.56 21.22 -17.41
N GLN A 216 -2.37 20.65 -17.60
CA GLN A 216 -2.15 19.44 -18.37
C GLN A 216 -1.75 18.32 -17.43
N ALA A 217 -2.11 17.08 -17.78
CA ALA A 217 -1.75 15.93 -17.00
C ALA A 217 -0.22 15.74 -16.97
N VAL A 218 0.31 15.35 -15.81
CA VAL A 218 1.71 14.97 -15.61
C VAL A 218 1.87 13.55 -16.11
N TYR A 219 2.50 13.38 -17.27
CA TYR A 219 2.68 12.07 -17.87
C TYR A 219 3.65 11.22 -17.04
N VAL A 220 3.18 10.05 -16.60
CA VAL A 220 3.96 9.09 -15.78
C VAL A 220 4.22 7.75 -16.48
N GLY A 221 3.85 7.65 -17.77
CA GLY A 221 4.03 6.42 -18.54
C GLY A 221 2.93 5.37 -18.32
N SER A 222 3.25 4.12 -18.68
CA SER A 222 2.49 2.97 -18.22
C SER A 222 2.98 2.58 -16.83
N VAL A 223 2.05 2.38 -15.89
CA VAL A 223 2.36 2.05 -14.50
C VAL A 223 1.83 0.65 -14.16
N GLY A 224 2.62 -0.14 -13.44
CA GLY A 224 2.23 -1.45 -12.90
C GLY A 224 1.35 -1.32 -11.67
N ASP A 225 1.88 -0.75 -10.59
CA ASP A 225 1.14 -0.53 -9.34
C ASP A 225 1.16 0.95 -8.96
N ILE A 226 0.03 1.43 -8.43
CA ILE A 226 -0.16 2.79 -7.96
C ILE A 226 -0.60 2.73 -6.50
N THR A 227 0.16 3.38 -5.61
CA THR A 227 -0.20 3.59 -4.21
C THR A 227 -0.19 5.08 -3.91
N LEU A 228 -1.32 5.66 -3.52
CA LEU A 228 -1.41 7.07 -3.14
C LEU A 228 -2.03 7.23 -1.75
N GLU A 229 -1.36 7.98 -0.89
CA GLU A 229 -1.80 8.21 0.49
C GLU A 229 -2.01 9.71 0.76
N ASN A 230 -3.08 10.01 1.49
CA ASN A 230 -3.47 11.35 1.93
C ASN A 230 -3.56 12.34 0.75
N TYR A 231 -2.94 13.53 0.82
CA TYR A 231 -3.03 14.53 -0.26
C TYR A 231 -2.50 14.01 -1.61
N ALA A 232 -1.71 12.93 -1.65
CA ALA A 232 -1.28 12.33 -2.90
C ALA A 232 -2.46 11.72 -3.67
N VAL A 233 -3.57 11.35 -3.02
CA VAL A 233 -4.78 10.89 -3.72
C VAL A 233 -5.33 12.00 -4.63
N SER A 234 -5.29 13.26 -4.19
CA SER A 234 -5.80 14.42 -4.96
C SER A 234 -5.13 14.63 -6.32
N ILE A 235 -3.91 14.11 -6.54
CA ILE A 235 -3.22 14.24 -7.82
C ILE A 235 -3.63 13.19 -8.85
N LEU A 236 -4.38 12.16 -8.46
CA LEU A 236 -4.79 11.08 -9.36
C LEU A 236 -5.43 11.58 -10.67
N PRO A 237 -6.36 12.56 -10.68
CA PRO A 237 -6.91 13.13 -11.92
C PRO A 237 -5.89 13.88 -12.79
N LYS A 238 -4.75 14.26 -12.21
CA LYS A 238 -3.66 14.98 -12.89
C LYS A 238 -2.59 14.04 -13.41
N LEU A 239 -2.63 12.74 -13.08
CA LEU A 239 -1.67 11.78 -13.60
C LEU A 239 -2.05 11.35 -15.02
N GLY A 240 -1.15 11.64 -15.97
CA GLY A 240 -1.24 11.19 -17.35
C GLY A 240 -0.78 9.73 -17.46
N ILE A 241 -1.64 8.79 -17.06
CA ILE A 241 -1.41 7.36 -17.22
C ILE A 241 -1.77 6.96 -18.66
N HIS A 242 -0.91 6.17 -19.30
CA HIS A 242 -1.16 5.72 -20.67
C HIS A 242 -2.49 4.94 -20.79
N GLU A 243 -3.25 5.19 -21.85
CA GLU A 243 -4.61 4.61 -22.04
C GLU A 243 -4.64 3.08 -22.05
N ASN A 244 -3.55 2.45 -22.48
CA ASN A 244 -3.41 0.99 -22.51
C ASN A 244 -2.67 0.43 -21.29
N SER A 245 -2.49 1.23 -20.23
CA SER A 245 -1.82 0.77 -19.01
C SER A 245 -2.66 -0.29 -18.30
N GLU A 246 -2.03 -1.42 -18.01
CA GLU A 246 -2.57 -2.49 -17.18
C GLU A 246 -2.01 -2.32 -15.77
N VAL A 247 -2.84 -1.76 -14.90
CA VAL A 247 -2.55 -1.52 -13.50
C VAL A 247 -2.93 -2.77 -12.72
N GLU A 248 -1.94 -3.44 -12.15
CA GLU A 248 -2.14 -4.64 -11.36
C GLU A 248 -2.76 -4.27 -10.00
N TRP A 249 -2.20 -3.28 -9.29
CA TRP A 249 -2.77 -2.76 -8.03
C TRP A 249 -3.00 -1.25 -8.05
N LEU A 250 -4.21 -0.83 -7.67
CA LEU A 250 -4.54 0.55 -7.29
C LEU A 250 -4.89 0.58 -5.80
N ASP A 251 -4.02 1.18 -5.00
CA ASP A 251 -4.15 1.28 -3.54
C ASP A 251 -4.23 2.76 -3.14
N LEU A 252 -5.37 3.19 -2.60
CA LEU A 252 -5.60 4.58 -2.22
C LEU A 252 -6.10 4.68 -0.78
N VAL A 253 -5.43 5.52 0.00
CA VAL A 253 -5.80 5.80 1.40
C VAL A 253 -5.98 7.30 1.56
N ALA A 254 -7.16 7.75 1.98
CA ALA A 254 -7.41 9.17 2.22
C ALA A 254 -8.14 9.37 3.55
N THR A 255 -7.39 9.69 4.61
CA THR A 255 -7.94 9.79 5.97
C THR A 255 -8.82 11.01 6.24
N LYS A 256 -8.87 11.99 5.32
CA LYS A 256 -9.66 13.21 5.45
C LYS A 256 -10.29 13.62 4.11
N LYS A 257 -11.40 14.35 4.17
CA LYS A 257 -12.10 14.89 2.99
C LYS A 257 -11.23 15.76 2.10
N GLU A 258 -10.38 16.59 2.70
CA GLU A 258 -9.46 17.49 2.01
C GLU A 258 -8.54 16.75 1.03
N HIS A 259 -8.14 15.52 1.35
CA HIS A 259 -7.28 14.66 0.51
C HIS A 259 -7.91 14.26 -0.83
N VAL A 260 -9.25 14.30 -0.95
CA VAL A 260 -10.00 13.95 -2.18
C VAL A 260 -10.78 15.13 -2.76
N SER A 261 -10.57 16.34 -2.26
CA SER A 261 -11.30 17.55 -2.68
C SER A 261 -11.27 17.81 -4.19
N GLU A 262 -10.10 17.67 -4.82
CA GLU A 262 -9.92 17.81 -6.28
C GLU A 262 -10.64 16.74 -7.09
N ILE A 263 -10.88 15.56 -6.49
CA ILE A 263 -11.61 14.46 -7.13
C ILE A 263 -13.11 14.71 -7.06
N LEU A 264 -13.59 15.13 -5.89
CA LEU A 264 -15.00 15.46 -5.66
C LEU A 264 -15.46 16.64 -6.54
N SER A 265 -14.56 17.57 -6.86
CA SER A 265 -14.85 18.72 -7.73
C SER A 265 -14.87 18.39 -9.22
N GLN A 266 -14.50 17.17 -9.65
CA GLN A 266 -14.53 16.78 -11.05
C GLN A 266 -15.95 16.39 -11.51
N ASP A 267 -16.45 17.08 -12.55
CA ASP A 267 -17.68 16.67 -13.24
C ASP A 267 -17.49 15.46 -14.16
N LYS A 268 -16.24 15.15 -14.54
CA LYS A 268 -15.92 14.11 -15.52
C LYS A 268 -15.34 12.88 -14.85
N PRO A 269 -15.78 11.68 -15.24
CA PRO A 269 -15.19 10.46 -14.70
C PRO A 269 -13.69 10.37 -15.02
N MET A 270 -12.90 10.01 -14.02
CA MET A 270 -11.45 9.87 -14.18
C MET A 270 -11.07 8.52 -14.81
N PHE A 271 -9.90 8.48 -15.45
CA PHE A 271 -9.34 7.28 -16.06
C PHE A 271 -7.96 6.99 -15.46
N VAL A 272 -7.75 5.76 -15.01
CA VAL A 272 -6.52 5.33 -14.33
C VAL A 272 -5.93 4.04 -14.95
N GLY A 273 -6.28 3.75 -16.20
CA GLY A 273 -5.90 2.51 -16.87
C GLY A 273 -6.90 1.37 -16.63
N ARG A 274 -6.47 0.15 -16.97
CA ARG A 274 -7.18 -1.11 -16.71
C ARG A 274 -6.73 -1.66 -15.37
N VAL A 275 -7.55 -1.50 -14.32
CA VAL A 275 -7.23 -1.91 -12.95
C VAL A 275 -7.72 -3.34 -12.70
N LYS A 276 -6.83 -4.23 -12.27
CA LYS A 276 -7.21 -5.60 -11.85
C LYS A 276 -7.59 -5.67 -10.38
N ASN A 277 -6.80 -5.04 -9.51
CA ASN A 277 -6.99 -5.10 -8.06
C ASN A 277 -7.08 -3.70 -7.48
N MET A 278 -8.06 -3.48 -6.60
CA MET A 278 -8.33 -2.16 -6.04
C MET A 278 -8.55 -2.25 -4.53
N ILE A 279 -7.82 -1.42 -3.80
CA ILE A 279 -7.93 -1.21 -2.36
C ILE A 279 -8.20 0.28 -2.13
N LEU A 280 -9.33 0.60 -1.49
CA LEU A 280 -9.70 1.98 -1.17
C LEU A 280 -10.10 2.08 0.29
N GLU A 281 -9.41 2.95 1.02
CA GLU A 281 -9.64 3.17 2.44
C GLU A 281 -10.07 4.61 2.72
N GLU A 282 -11.07 4.74 3.61
CA GLU A 282 -11.61 6.01 4.06
C GLU A 282 -12.17 6.86 2.91
N TYR A 283 -11.85 8.16 2.83
CA TYR A 283 -12.35 9.05 1.79
C TYR A 283 -11.93 8.63 0.38
N ALA A 284 -10.96 7.71 0.23
CA ALA A 284 -10.54 7.22 -1.08
C ALA A 284 -11.65 6.40 -1.76
N VAL A 285 -12.65 5.92 -1.02
CA VAL A 285 -13.83 5.28 -1.59
C VAL A 285 -14.60 6.21 -2.54
N PHE A 286 -14.56 7.53 -2.36
CA PHE A 286 -15.13 8.49 -3.32
C PHE A 286 -14.50 8.40 -4.70
N VAL A 287 -13.23 8.00 -4.79
CA VAL A 287 -12.56 7.77 -6.07
C VAL A 287 -13.29 6.70 -6.86
N PHE A 288 -13.72 5.61 -6.21
CA PHE A 288 -14.49 4.55 -6.84
C PHE A 288 -15.78 5.06 -7.50
N LEU A 289 -16.46 5.99 -6.83
CA LEU A 289 -17.72 6.57 -7.31
C LEU A 289 -17.50 7.47 -8.54
N LYS A 290 -16.36 8.19 -8.57
CA LYS A 290 -16.00 9.13 -9.64
C LYS A 290 -15.18 8.51 -10.77
N MET A 291 -14.83 7.23 -10.69
CA MET A 291 -14.09 6.55 -11.75
C MET A 291 -14.96 6.23 -12.96
N LYS A 292 -14.39 6.33 -14.17
CA LYS A 292 -15.06 5.89 -15.39
C LYS A 292 -15.34 4.39 -15.27
N ARG A 293 -16.62 4.02 -15.40
CA ARG A 293 -17.06 2.60 -15.42
C ARG A 293 -16.30 1.84 -16.50
N THR A 294 -15.33 1.03 -16.10
CA THR A 294 -14.60 0.14 -17.01
C THR A 294 -15.48 -1.07 -17.28
N ARG A 295 -15.62 -1.45 -18.56
CA ARG A 295 -16.28 -2.70 -18.98
C ARG A 295 -15.34 -3.90 -18.82
N GLU A 296 -14.45 -3.83 -17.85
CA GLU A 296 -13.30 -4.72 -17.75
C GLU A 296 -13.29 -5.42 -16.39
N ASN A 297 -12.60 -6.55 -16.33
CA ASN A 297 -12.67 -7.46 -15.19
C ASN A 297 -11.80 -6.93 -14.03
N LEU A 298 -12.44 -6.31 -13.05
CA LEU A 298 -11.84 -6.03 -11.75
C LEU A 298 -11.81 -7.33 -10.95
N GLU A 299 -10.64 -7.96 -10.81
CA GLU A 299 -10.48 -9.24 -10.12
C GLU A 299 -10.78 -9.11 -8.61
N ASN A 300 -10.17 -8.12 -7.95
CA ASN A 300 -10.26 -7.95 -6.51
C ASN A 300 -10.68 -6.51 -6.14
N LEU A 301 -11.70 -6.37 -5.28
CA LEU A 301 -12.14 -5.10 -4.72
C LEU A 301 -12.19 -5.16 -3.19
N MET A 302 -11.45 -4.28 -2.53
CA MET A 302 -11.53 -4.03 -1.10
C MET A 302 -11.91 -2.57 -0.81
N LEU A 303 -12.97 -2.36 -0.04
CA LEU A 303 -13.40 -1.05 0.45
C LEU A 303 -13.45 -1.06 1.99
N SER A 304 -12.89 -0.04 2.64
CA SER A 304 -12.97 0.15 4.11
C SER A 304 -13.39 1.57 4.45
N LEU A 305 -14.34 1.72 5.38
CA LEU A 305 -14.88 3.02 5.83
C LEU A 305 -15.15 3.01 7.33
N ASP A 306 -14.30 3.65 8.13
CA ASP A 306 -14.33 3.46 9.59
C ASP A 306 -15.12 4.55 10.34
N GLY A 307 -15.60 5.60 9.66
CA GLY A 307 -16.31 6.74 10.27
C GLY A 307 -17.77 6.96 9.83
N ASP A 308 -18.66 7.23 10.80
CA ASP A 308 -20.07 7.55 10.57
C ASP A 308 -20.28 8.81 9.72
N GLU A 309 -19.50 9.87 9.98
CA GLU A 309 -19.58 11.14 9.24
C GLU A 309 -19.21 10.92 7.78
N LEU A 310 -18.11 10.21 7.54
CA LEU A 310 -17.66 9.81 6.21
C LEU A 310 -18.74 9.00 5.48
N TRP A 311 -19.38 8.04 6.15
CA TRP A 311 -20.48 7.28 5.56
C TRP A 311 -21.65 8.16 5.13
N ARG A 312 -22.05 9.15 5.96
CA ARG A 312 -23.14 10.08 5.60
C ARG A 312 -22.86 10.85 4.31
N GLU A 313 -21.62 11.32 4.15
CA GLU A 313 -21.23 12.03 2.93
C GLU A 313 -21.28 11.10 1.70
N ILE A 314 -20.76 9.87 1.82
CA ILE A 314 -20.83 8.87 0.74
C ILE A 314 -22.28 8.52 0.40
N GLN A 315 -23.14 8.39 1.41
CA GLN A 315 -24.55 8.08 1.23
C GLN A 315 -25.30 9.21 0.51
N GLU A 316 -24.98 10.48 0.80
CA GLU A 316 -25.52 11.63 0.08
C GLU A 316 -25.12 11.59 -1.40
N GLU A 317 -23.83 11.37 -1.69
CA GLU A 317 -23.31 11.26 -3.05
C GLU A 317 -23.98 10.12 -3.86
N LEU A 318 -24.11 8.94 -3.24
CA LEU A 318 -24.77 7.78 -3.86
C LEU A 318 -26.24 8.07 -4.22
N LYS A 319 -26.94 8.84 -3.37
CA LYS A 319 -28.34 9.25 -3.61
C LYS A 319 -28.45 10.28 -4.72
N GLU A 320 -27.55 11.27 -4.74
CA GLU A 320 -27.56 12.34 -5.74
C GLU A 320 -27.30 11.81 -7.15
N GLU A 321 -26.32 10.93 -7.31
CA GLU A 321 -25.96 10.43 -8.64
C GLU A 321 -26.85 9.29 -9.16
N ASN A 322 -27.74 8.73 -8.33
CA ASN A 322 -28.46 7.48 -8.61
C ASN A 322 -27.50 6.38 -9.11
N THR A 323 -26.33 6.31 -8.46
CA THR A 323 -25.18 5.58 -8.97
C THR A 323 -25.31 4.10 -8.64
N ALA A 324 -25.89 3.36 -9.58
CA ALA A 324 -25.65 1.92 -9.67
C ALA A 324 -24.21 1.70 -10.15
N ILE A 325 -23.38 1.08 -9.30
CA ILE A 325 -21.99 0.77 -9.61
C ILE A 325 -21.95 -0.63 -10.21
N CYS A 326 -21.85 -0.70 -11.54
CA CYS A 326 -21.72 -1.97 -12.24
C CYS A 326 -20.26 -2.41 -12.27
N ILE A 327 -19.96 -3.55 -11.67
CA ILE A 327 -18.69 -4.25 -11.79
C ILE A 327 -18.97 -5.54 -12.56
N GLU A 328 -18.54 -5.63 -13.83
CA GLU A 328 -18.99 -6.71 -14.73
C GLU A 328 -18.62 -8.11 -14.23
N LYS A 329 -17.44 -8.24 -13.61
CA LYS A 329 -16.94 -9.47 -13.00
C LYS A 329 -16.04 -9.06 -11.83
N THR A 330 -16.24 -9.68 -10.68
CA THR A 330 -15.36 -9.58 -9.51
C THR A 330 -15.17 -10.95 -8.92
N GLU A 331 -13.91 -11.35 -8.76
CA GLU A 331 -13.56 -12.65 -8.18
C GLU A 331 -13.54 -12.55 -6.66
N LYS A 332 -13.04 -11.45 -6.08
CA LYS A 332 -13.07 -11.22 -4.64
C LYS A 332 -13.62 -9.86 -4.27
N LEU A 333 -14.61 -9.85 -3.37
CA LEU A 333 -15.21 -8.65 -2.80
C LEU A 333 -15.03 -8.65 -1.29
N ILE A 334 -14.37 -7.62 -0.77
CA ILE A 334 -14.15 -7.39 0.66
C ILE A 334 -14.71 -6.03 1.03
N LEU A 335 -15.69 -5.98 1.92
CA LEU A 335 -16.25 -4.73 2.45
C LEU A 335 -16.08 -4.71 3.96
N ARG A 336 -15.45 -3.65 4.48
CA ARG A 336 -15.20 -3.45 5.91
C ARG A 336 -15.91 -2.23 6.45
N ASN A 337 -16.39 -2.33 7.69
CA ASN A 337 -17.08 -1.27 8.42
C ASN A 337 -18.25 -0.71 7.59
N HIS A 338 -18.41 0.62 7.49
CA HIS A 338 -19.52 1.22 6.74
C HIS A 338 -19.50 0.91 5.23
N ALA A 339 -18.40 0.40 4.68
CA ALA A 339 -18.35 0.01 3.27
C ALA A 339 -19.33 -1.12 2.95
N VAL A 340 -19.77 -1.89 3.94
CA VAL A 340 -20.81 -2.92 3.78
C VAL A 340 -22.13 -2.30 3.29
N ASN A 341 -22.47 -1.08 3.74
CA ASN A 341 -23.66 -0.35 3.28
C ASN A 341 -23.59 0.10 1.81
N ILE A 342 -22.44 -0.02 1.13
CA ILE A 342 -22.32 0.22 -0.32
C ILE A 342 -22.89 -0.96 -1.13
N LEU A 343 -22.98 -2.15 -0.54
CA LEU A 343 -23.42 -3.38 -1.22
C LEU A 343 -24.71 -3.23 -2.06
N PRO A 344 -25.75 -2.47 -1.64
CA PRO A 344 -26.94 -2.26 -2.45
C PRO A 344 -26.70 -1.49 -3.76
N ALA A 345 -25.66 -0.63 -3.79
CA ALA A 345 -25.26 0.10 -4.98
C ALA A 345 -24.40 -0.75 -5.93
N LEU A 346 -23.78 -1.84 -5.44
CA LEU A 346 -22.92 -2.73 -6.23
C LEU A 346 -23.75 -3.72 -7.06
N LYS A 347 -23.57 -3.66 -8.38
CA LYS A 347 -24.10 -4.64 -9.34
C LYS A 347 -22.95 -5.46 -9.90
N THR A 348 -22.80 -6.68 -9.38
CA THR A 348 -21.79 -7.65 -9.85
C THR A 348 -22.43 -8.99 -10.21
N LYS A 349 -21.65 -9.87 -10.85
CA LYS A 349 -22.06 -11.24 -11.15
C LYS A 349 -22.31 -12.04 -9.87
N ARG A 350 -23.16 -13.06 -10.00
CA ARG A 350 -23.53 -13.97 -8.90
C ARG A 350 -22.49 -15.08 -8.66
N GLU A 351 -21.49 -15.18 -9.53
CA GLU A 351 -20.39 -16.13 -9.41
C GLU A 351 -19.16 -15.37 -8.94
N MET A 352 -18.61 -15.79 -7.80
CA MET A 352 -17.53 -15.11 -7.09
C MET A 352 -16.66 -16.14 -6.39
N ASP A 353 -15.36 -15.88 -6.24
CA ASP A 353 -14.46 -16.76 -5.49
C ASP A 353 -14.52 -16.44 -3.99
N THR A 354 -14.37 -15.17 -3.61
CA THR A 354 -14.33 -14.77 -2.20
C THR A 354 -15.28 -13.61 -1.91
N PHE A 355 -16.09 -13.74 -0.88
CA PHE A 355 -17.00 -12.70 -0.39
C PHE A 355 -16.80 -12.53 1.12
N VAL A 356 -16.25 -11.37 1.51
CA VAL A 356 -15.97 -11.03 2.91
C VAL A 356 -16.73 -9.76 3.28
N LEU A 357 -17.55 -9.83 4.31
CA LEU A 357 -18.13 -8.66 4.95
C LEU A 357 -17.72 -8.63 6.41
N ASP A 358 -17.17 -7.50 6.85
CA ASP A 358 -16.76 -7.27 8.22
C ASP A 358 -17.39 -5.96 8.70
N ALA A 359 -18.22 -6.02 9.73
CA ALA A 359 -18.85 -4.86 10.31
C ALA A 359 -18.89 -5.01 11.83
N LYS A 360 -18.46 -4.00 12.56
CA LYS A 360 -18.44 -4.00 14.02
C LYS A 360 -19.84 -3.81 14.59
N ASP A 361 -20.57 -2.80 14.10
CA ASP A 361 -21.86 -2.36 14.66
C ASP A 361 -23.01 -2.42 13.64
N GLU A 362 -24.25 -2.35 14.13
CA GLU A 362 -25.46 -2.48 13.30
C GLU A 362 -25.63 -1.33 12.29
N ASP A 363 -25.19 -0.12 12.65
CA ASP A 363 -25.27 1.05 11.76
C ASP A 363 -24.50 0.82 10.45
N GLN A 364 -23.41 0.05 10.50
CA GLN A 364 -22.55 -0.30 9.36
C GLN A 364 -23.20 -1.27 8.37
N VAL A 365 -24.33 -1.88 8.72
CA VAL A 365 -25.08 -2.84 7.89
C VAL A 365 -26.54 -2.46 7.65
N SER A 366 -26.96 -1.31 8.18
CA SER A 366 -28.35 -0.83 8.18
C SER A 366 -28.99 -0.72 6.79
N GLU A 367 -28.26 -0.22 5.79
CA GLU A 367 -28.77 -0.10 4.41
C GLU A 367 -29.00 -1.47 3.76
N VAL A 368 -28.16 -2.45 4.09
CA VAL A 368 -28.29 -3.81 3.56
C VAL A 368 -29.45 -4.54 4.24
N LEU A 369 -29.68 -4.27 5.53
CA LEU A 369 -30.79 -4.85 6.29
C LEU A 369 -32.15 -4.25 5.92
N ALA A 370 -32.18 -3.02 5.38
CA ALA A 370 -33.41 -2.34 4.96
C ALA A 370 -34.34 -3.23 4.13
N GLU A 371 -35.65 -3.14 4.36
CA GLU A 371 -36.64 -4.00 3.69
C GLU A 371 -36.61 -3.87 2.17
N GLU A 372 -36.30 -2.67 1.67
CA GLU A 372 -36.23 -2.35 0.25
C GLU A 372 -35.13 -3.13 -0.47
N TYR A 373 -34.02 -3.43 0.23
CA TYR A 373 -32.95 -4.23 -0.34
C TYR A 373 -33.32 -5.72 -0.34
N LYS A 374 -33.43 -6.27 -1.56
CA LYS A 374 -33.80 -7.67 -1.79
C LYS A 374 -32.70 -8.66 -1.42
N GLY A 375 -31.51 -8.19 -1.05
CA GLY A 375 -30.39 -9.06 -0.75
C GLY A 375 -29.58 -9.47 -1.98
N PHE A 376 -28.49 -10.17 -1.70
CA PHE A 376 -27.51 -10.65 -2.67
C PHE A 376 -27.64 -12.16 -2.87
N SER A 377 -27.47 -12.65 -4.09
CA SER A 377 -27.61 -14.08 -4.40
C SER A 377 -26.39 -14.62 -5.13
N PHE A 378 -25.91 -15.78 -4.69
CA PHE A 378 -24.76 -16.47 -5.28
C PHE A 378 -25.24 -17.66 -6.11
N VAL A 379 -24.68 -17.79 -7.32
CA VAL A 379 -24.76 -18.99 -8.17
C VAL A 379 -23.54 -19.88 -7.94
N GLY A 380 -22.40 -19.29 -7.56
CA GLY A 380 -21.17 -19.96 -7.13
C GLY A 380 -20.40 -19.07 -6.15
N ILE A 381 -19.96 -19.62 -5.02
CA ILE A 381 -19.10 -18.93 -4.04
C ILE A 381 -18.12 -19.92 -3.39
N LYS A 382 -16.80 -19.70 -3.49
CA LYS A 382 -15.84 -20.60 -2.83
C LYS A 382 -15.66 -20.25 -1.35
N GLU A 383 -15.45 -18.97 -1.03
CA GLU A 383 -15.19 -18.49 0.32
C GLU A 383 -16.24 -17.46 0.72
N PHE A 384 -17.03 -17.79 1.73
CA PHE A 384 -18.07 -16.92 2.30
C PHE A 384 -17.73 -16.63 3.76
N ILE A 385 -17.40 -15.38 4.06
CA ILE A 385 -16.91 -14.95 5.38
C ILE A 385 -17.72 -13.74 5.84
N LEU A 386 -18.35 -13.85 7.02
CA LEU A 386 -19.03 -12.75 7.67
C LEU A 386 -18.49 -12.57 9.09
N SER A 387 -18.14 -11.34 9.45
CA SER A 387 -17.61 -10.99 10.76
C SER A 387 -18.40 -9.85 11.41
N GLY A 388 -18.60 -9.97 12.73
CA GLY A 388 -19.34 -9.01 13.55
C GLY A 388 -20.81 -8.88 13.15
N SER A 389 -21.33 -7.66 13.12
CA SER A 389 -22.71 -7.32 12.72
C SER A 389 -23.03 -7.72 11.27
N ALA A 390 -22.03 -8.00 10.43
CA ALA A 390 -22.26 -8.53 9.08
C ALA A 390 -22.91 -9.92 9.09
N VAL A 391 -22.85 -10.66 10.20
CA VAL A 391 -23.53 -11.96 10.34
C VAL A 391 -25.06 -11.83 10.20
N ASN A 392 -25.65 -10.69 10.60
CA ASN A 392 -27.08 -10.42 10.37
C ASN A 392 -27.47 -10.41 8.88
N LEU A 393 -26.50 -10.21 7.98
CA LEU A 393 -26.71 -10.19 6.53
C LEU A 393 -26.93 -11.58 5.93
N LEU A 394 -26.83 -12.64 6.72
CA LEU A 394 -27.34 -13.97 6.35
C LEU A 394 -28.82 -13.93 5.95
N THR A 395 -29.60 -13.05 6.57
CA THR A 395 -31.02 -12.85 6.22
C THR A 395 -31.23 -12.23 4.83
N LYS A 396 -30.17 -11.65 4.26
CA LYS A 396 -30.13 -10.94 2.98
C LYS A 396 -29.20 -11.61 1.96
N THR A 397 -28.58 -12.73 2.29
CA THR A 397 -27.76 -13.50 1.35
C THR A 397 -28.49 -14.78 0.95
N ARG A 398 -28.35 -15.18 -0.31
CA ARG A 398 -28.99 -16.40 -0.84
C ARG A 398 -27.95 -17.23 -1.55
N ILE A 399 -27.56 -18.34 -0.95
CA ILE A 399 -26.67 -19.33 -1.56
C ILE A 399 -27.55 -20.48 -2.06
N GLY A 400 -27.44 -20.81 -3.34
CA GLY A 400 -28.19 -21.94 -3.93
C GLY A 400 -27.84 -23.26 -3.24
N GLU A 401 -28.78 -24.19 -3.15
CA GLU A 401 -28.56 -25.48 -2.46
C GLU A 401 -27.46 -26.33 -3.12
N ASP A 402 -27.34 -26.23 -4.45
CA ASP A 402 -26.29 -26.89 -5.23
C ASP A 402 -25.03 -26.04 -5.40
N CYS A 403 -24.95 -24.87 -4.76
CA CYS A 403 -23.75 -24.07 -4.77
C CYS A 403 -22.68 -24.74 -3.90
N GLU A 404 -21.56 -25.11 -4.51
CA GLU A 404 -20.37 -25.57 -3.78
C GLU A 404 -19.74 -24.40 -3.04
N VAL A 405 -19.44 -24.60 -1.76
CA VAL A 405 -18.79 -23.62 -0.88
C VAL A 405 -17.59 -24.27 -0.21
N GLU A 406 -16.38 -23.82 -0.53
CA GLU A 406 -15.16 -24.40 0.03
C GLU A 406 -14.98 -24.01 1.50
N GLN A 407 -15.28 -22.76 1.84
CA GLN A 407 -15.18 -22.23 3.19
C GLN A 407 -16.39 -21.35 3.53
N TYR A 408 -17.04 -21.68 4.64
CA TYR A 408 -18.15 -20.93 5.22
C TYR A 408 -17.77 -20.54 6.65
N SER A 409 -17.43 -19.26 6.86
CA SER A 409 -16.93 -18.76 8.15
C SER A 409 -17.78 -17.64 8.70
N LEU A 410 -18.25 -17.80 9.94
CA LEU A 410 -18.98 -16.76 10.66
C LEU A 410 -18.29 -16.46 11.99
N LEU A 411 -18.08 -15.18 12.28
CA LEU A 411 -17.52 -14.70 13.54
C LEU A 411 -18.45 -13.62 14.11
N ALA A 412 -18.83 -13.75 15.37
CA ALA A 412 -19.51 -12.69 16.12
C ALA A 412 -18.92 -12.62 17.53
N GLU A 413 -18.50 -11.42 17.93
CA GLU A 413 -17.91 -11.16 19.25
C GLU A 413 -18.98 -10.84 20.29
N GLU A 414 -20.14 -10.35 19.85
CA GLU A 414 -21.26 -10.00 20.73
C GLU A 414 -22.60 -10.55 20.23
N GLU A 415 -23.51 -10.89 21.15
CA GLU A 415 -24.82 -11.44 20.78
C GLU A 415 -25.65 -10.47 19.91
N ARG A 416 -25.57 -9.17 20.19
CA ARG A 416 -26.31 -8.13 19.45
C ARG A 416 -26.02 -8.13 17.95
N GLN A 417 -24.82 -8.57 17.56
CA GLN A 417 -24.40 -8.67 16.16
C GLN A 417 -25.20 -9.72 15.36
N MET A 418 -26.07 -10.48 16.04
CA MET A 418 -26.87 -11.56 15.46
C MET A 418 -28.37 -11.47 15.72
N ALA A 419 -28.87 -10.35 16.26
CA ALA A 419 -30.29 -10.19 16.61
C ALA A 419 -31.23 -10.55 15.44
N ASN A 420 -30.98 -9.99 14.25
CA ASN A 420 -31.82 -10.20 13.06
C ASN A 420 -31.80 -11.65 12.55
N VAL A 421 -30.64 -12.31 12.60
CA VAL A 421 -30.54 -13.71 12.12
C VAL A 421 -31.18 -14.69 13.10
N LEU A 422 -31.08 -14.43 14.41
CA LEU A 422 -31.65 -15.30 15.44
C LEU A 422 -33.19 -15.24 15.52
N GLU A 423 -33.80 -14.15 15.02
CA GLU A 423 -35.25 -14.03 14.85
C GLU A 423 -35.83 -14.90 13.73
N LYS A 424 -34.99 -15.42 12.82
CA LYS A 424 -35.46 -16.30 11.76
C LYS A 424 -35.93 -17.64 12.32
N GLU A 425 -36.87 -18.25 11.62
CA GLU A 425 -37.25 -19.63 11.85
C GLU A 425 -36.04 -20.55 11.57
N ASP A 426 -36.00 -21.68 12.27
CA ASP A 426 -34.91 -22.63 12.14
C ASP A 426 -34.84 -23.20 10.73
N LYS A 427 -33.61 -23.51 10.27
CA LYS A 427 -33.35 -24.11 8.96
C LYS A 427 -33.91 -23.32 7.77
N THR A 428 -33.96 -21.99 7.89
CA THR A 428 -34.40 -21.11 6.80
C THR A 428 -33.26 -20.61 5.92
N ILE A 429 -32.02 -20.60 6.43
CA ILE A 429 -30.86 -20.00 5.75
C ILE A 429 -30.05 -21.09 5.07
N ALA A 430 -30.15 -21.18 3.74
CA ALA A 430 -29.40 -22.16 2.95
C ALA A 430 -27.90 -21.83 2.93
N THR A 431 -27.07 -22.85 3.17
CA THR A 431 -25.60 -22.73 3.21
C THR A 431 -24.91 -23.23 1.93
N GLY A 432 -25.64 -23.92 1.05
CA GLY A 432 -25.06 -24.65 -0.08
C GLY A 432 -24.44 -25.99 0.33
N ARG A 433 -23.54 -26.51 -0.50
CA ARG A 433 -22.71 -27.70 -0.25
C ARG A 433 -21.36 -27.25 0.32
N VAL A 434 -21.28 -27.18 1.64
CA VAL A 434 -20.11 -26.64 2.35
C VAL A 434 -19.06 -27.71 2.59
N LYS A 435 -17.81 -27.49 2.17
CA LYS A 435 -16.66 -28.36 2.51
C LYS A 435 -16.12 -28.10 3.92
N LYS A 436 -15.90 -26.82 4.26
CA LYS A 436 -15.36 -26.40 5.57
C LYS A 436 -16.26 -25.34 6.21
N MET A 437 -16.85 -25.65 7.36
CA MET A 437 -17.65 -24.69 8.13
C MET A 437 -16.96 -24.37 9.46
N THR A 438 -16.82 -23.08 9.76
CA THR A 438 -16.24 -22.58 11.00
C THR A 438 -17.16 -21.50 11.59
N LEU A 439 -17.70 -21.74 12.79
CA LEU A 439 -18.49 -20.76 13.53
C LEU A 439 -17.73 -20.38 14.81
N MET A 440 -17.55 -19.08 15.05
CA MET A 440 -16.73 -18.55 16.13
C MET A 440 -17.47 -17.56 17.02
N GLY A 441 -17.22 -17.61 18.33
CA GLY A 441 -17.86 -16.74 19.32
C GLY A 441 -19.37 -16.94 19.35
N TYR A 442 -20.13 -15.84 19.39
CA TYR A 442 -21.61 -15.89 19.35
C TYR A 442 -22.17 -16.49 18.06
N ALA A 443 -21.39 -16.53 16.96
CA ALA A 443 -21.85 -17.06 15.68
C ALA A 443 -22.22 -18.55 15.73
N VAL A 444 -21.75 -19.29 16.74
CA VAL A 444 -22.19 -20.67 16.97
C VAL A 444 -23.71 -20.78 17.11
N CYS A 445 -24.37 -19.76 17.67
CA CYS A 445 -25.83 -19.75 17.86
C CYS A 445 -26.63 -19.70 16.55
N VAL A 446 -26.01 -19.28 15.42
CA VAL A 446 -26.70 -19.27 14.11
C VAL A 446 -26.97 -20.69 13.60
N ILE A 447 -26.25 -21.70 14.11
CA ILE A 447 -26.34 -23.06 13.60
C ILE A 447 -27.78 -23.61 13.51
N THR A 448 -28.65 -23.22 14.44
CA THR A 448 -30.07 -23.63 14.46
C THR A 448 -30.85 -23.05 13.27
N LYS A 449 -30.40 -21.90 12.76
CA LYS A 449 -31.00 -21.16 11.65
C LYS A 449 -30.51 -21.64 10.29
N LEU A 450 -29.36 -22.30 10.26
CA LEU A 450 -28.76 -22.81 9.03
C LEU A 450 -29.47 -24.07 8.53
N ARG A 451 -29.71 -24.12 7.22
CA ARG A 451 -30.09 -25.31 6.47
C ARG A 451 -28.85 -25.85 5.77
N ILE A 452 -28.31 -26.94 6.32
CA ILE A 452 -27.21 -27.70 5.73
C ILE A 452 -27.82 -28.83 4.89
N CYS A 453 -27.38 -28.98 3.65
CA CYS A 453 -27.89 -30.02 2.75
C CYS A 453 -27.57 -31.42 3.31
N ASN A 454 -28.56 -32.32 3.37
CA ASN A 454 -28.38 -33.68 3.91
C ASN A 454 -27.35 -34.52 3.11
N ASP A 455 -27.22 -34.23 1.81
CA ASP A 455 -26.24 -34.88 0.94
C ASP A 455 -24.85 -34.24 1.02
N ASN A 456 -24.68 -33.19 1.83
CA ASN A 456 -23.39 -32.56 2.04
C ASN A 456 -22.49 -33.42 2.94
N THR A 457 -21.24 -33.61 2.52
CA THR A 457 -20.22 -34.29 3.33
C THR A 457 -19.09 -33.32 3.62
N MET A 458 -19.10 -32.73 4.81
CA MET A 458 -18.11 -31.74 5.24
C MET A 458 -16.75 -32.41 5.51
N GLU A 459 -15.69 -31.77 5.04
CA GLU A 459 -14.31 -32.13 5.39
C GLU A 459 -13.90 -31.59 6.75
N ARG A 460 -14.48 -30.44 7.15
CA ARG A 460 -14.25 -29.83 8.45
C ARG A 460 -15.52 -29.14 8.93
N PHE A 461 -15.85 -29.39 10.19
CA PHE A 461 -16.92 -28.69 10.90
C PHE A 461 -16.38 -28.29 12.27
N ALA A 462 -16.26 -26.99 12.50
CA ALA A 462 -15.66 -26.43 13.72
C ALA A 462 -16.59 -25.42 14.40
N LEU A 463 -16.84 -25.64 15.70
CA LEU A 463 -17.46 -24.66 16.59
C LEU A 463 -16.41 -24.25 17.62
N SER A 464 -16.09 -22.96 17.66
CA SER A 464 -15.07 -22.41 18.55
C SER A 464 -15.61 -21.22 19.31
N ALA A 465 -16.05 -21.45 20.54
CA ALA A 465 -16.51 -20.41 21.44
C ALA A 465 -16.28 -20.84 22.89
N ASP A 466 -16.25 -19.88 23.80
CA ASP A 466 -16.26 -20.19 25.24
C ASP A 466 -17.62 -20.79 25.65
N GLU A 467 -17.66 -21.51 26.77
CA GLU A 467 -18.85 -22.21 27.28
C GLU A 467 -20.12 -21.35 27.32
N TRP A 468 -19.99 -20.08 27.73
CA TRP A 468 -21.11 -19.15 27.87
C TRP A 468 -21.77 -18.75 26.54
N HIS A 469 -21.08 -18.91 25.40
CA HIS A 469 -21.66 -18.65 24.08
C HIS A 469 -22.62 -19.76 23.62
N PHE A 470 -22.58 -20.95 24.23
CA PHE A 470 -23.35 -22.09 23.77
C PHE A 470 -24.75 -22.20 24.39
N TYR A 471 -25.17 -21.26 25.24
CA TYR A 471 -26.41 -21.39 26.02
C TYR A 471 -27.64 -21.68 25.15
N ARG A 472 -27.80 -21.00 24.00
CA ARG A 472 -28.92 -21.25 23.06
C ARG A 472 -28.88 -22.64 22.45
N ILE A 473 -27.69 -23.18 22.17
CA ILE A 473 -27.55 -24.56 21.67
C ILE A 473 -27.83 -25.57 22.79
N LEU A 474 -27.47 -25.26 24.03
CA LEU A 474 -27.69 -26.15 25.17
C LEU A 474 -29.17 -26.27 25.54
N GLU A 475 -29.97 -25.23 25.28
CA GLU A 475 -31.43 -25.21 25.41
C GLU A 475 -32.15 -26.12 24.39
N GLU A 476 -31.48 -26.44 23.28
CA GLU A 476 -32.04 -27.30 22.25
C GLU A 476 -32.20 -28.75 22.70
N GLY A 477 -33.14 -29.45 22.07
CA GLY A 477 -33.31 -30.89 22.24
C GLY A 477 -32.07 -31.67 21.78
N ASP A 478 -31.84 -32.83 22.38
CA ASP A 478 -30.77 -33.71 21.91
C ASP A 478 -31.04 -34.15 20.47
N ARG A 479 -29.99 -34.11 19.63
CA ARG A 479 -30.04 -34.42 18.19
C ARG A 479 -31.09 -33.59 17.40
N SER A 480 -31.41 -32.37 17.84
CA SER A 480 -32.36 -31.47 17.13
C SER A 480 -31.69 -30.70 15.97
N ILE A 481 -30.40 -30.39 16.10
CA ILE A 481 -29.63 -29.57 15.15
C ILE A 481 -28.96 -30.50 14.13
N ASP A 482 -29.40 -30.44 12.88
CA ASP A 482 -28.85 -31.29 11.82
C ASP A 482 -27.65 -30.64 11.15
N VAL A 483 -26.52 -31.33 11.18
CA VAL A 483 -25.27 -30.90 10.52
C VAL A 483 -24.78 -31.91 9.48
N GLY A 484 -25.55 -32.96 9.20
CA GLY A 484 -25.27 -33.90 8.12
C GLY A 484 -24.03 -34.77 8.34
N ARG A 485 -23.29 -35.04 7.25
CA ARG A 485 -22.14 -35.97 7.22
C ARG A 485 -20.83 -35.20 7.34
N ILE A 486 -19.90 -35.69 8.15
CA ILE A 486 -18.63 -35.02 8.45
C ILE A 486 -17.49 -36.04 8.45
N LYS A 487 -16.36 -35.74 7.80
CA LYS A 487 -15.17 -36.59 7.87
C LYS A 487 -14.63 -36.68 9.30
N LEU A 488 -14.25 -37.87 9.76
CA LEU A 488 -13.82 -38.14 11.14
C LEU A 488 -12.74 -37.15 11.64
N GLY A 489 -11.68 -36.90 10.86
CA GLY A 489 -10.60 -35.96 11.22
C GLY A 489 -10.98 -34.48 11.19
N GLY A 490 -12.18 -34.15 10.72
CA GLY A 490 -12.68 -32.80 10.52
C GLY A 490 -13.61 -32.27 11.60
N PHE A 491 -14.06 -33.13 12.53
CA PHE A 491 -15.09 -32.78 13.51
C PHE A 491 -14.48 -32.15 14.77
N ARG A 492 -14.60 -30.83 14.90
CA ARG A 492 -14.06 -30.04 16.02
C ARG A 492 -15.18 -29.33 16.76
N VAL A 493 -15.88 -30.08 17.60
CA VAL A 493 -17.01 -29.60 18.39
C VAL A 493 -16.79 -29.96 19.87
N PRO A 494 -17.01 -29.01 20.81
CA PRO A 494 -16.98 -29.31 22.25
C PRO A 494 -17.93 -30.44 22.63
N GLU A 495 -17.51 -31.31 23.54
CA GLU A 495 -18.23 -32.56 23.87
C GLU A 495 -19.68 -32.32 24.31
N GLU A 496 -19.90 -31.31 25.13
CA GLU A 496 -21.23 -30.93 25.65
C GLU A 496 -22.25 -30.57 24.57
N ILE A 497 -21.75 -30.12 23.41
CA ILE A 497 -22.54 -29.71 22.24
C ILE A 497 -22.80 -30.89 21.32
N ARG A 498 -21.92 -31.90 21.29
CA ARG A 498 -22.07 -33.06 20.40
C ARG A 498 -23.40 -33.77 20.57
N ARG A 499 -23.93 -33.87 21.80
CA ARG A 499 -25.25 -34.49 22.07
C ARG A 499 -26.43 -33.73 21.46
N LYS A 500 -26.28 -32.42 21.21
CA LYS A 500 -27.30 -31.55 20.61
C LYS A 500 -27.34 -31.68 19.09
N LEU A 501 -26.22 -32.09 18.49
CA LEU A 501 -26.08 -32.26 17.05
C LEU A 501 -26.56 -33.64 16.58
N ARG A 502 -27.21 -33.66 15.42
CA ARG A 502 -27.45 -34.85 14.60
C ARG A 502 -26.42 -34.83 13.46
N TYR A 503 -25.49 -35.78 13.51
CA TYR A 503 -24.40 -35.89 12.54
C TYR A 503 -24.05 -37.35 12.27
N THR A 504 -23.40 -37.59 11.15
CA THR A 504 -22.78 -38.89 10.81
C THR A 504 -21.30 -38.67 10.53
N LEU A 505 -20.44 -39.34 11.30
CA LEU A 505 -19.01 -39.34 11.01
C LEU A 505 -18.74 -40.35 9.88
N VAL A 506 -18.05 -39.91 8.84
CA VAL A 506 -17.63 -40.77 7.73
C VAL A 506 -16.13 -40.96 7.79
N ASP A 507 -15.70 -42.21 7.70
CA ASP A 507 -14.29 -42.53 7.62
C ASP A 507 -13.81 -42.38 6.18
N GLY A 508 -12.58 -41.90 6.02
CA GLY A 508 -11.97 -41.58 4.73
C GLY A 508 -11.54 -42.83 3.95
N GLU A 509 -12.27 -43.94 4.03
CA GLU A 509 -12.31 -45.08 3.10
C GLU A 509 -13.12 -46.23 3.75
N THR A 510 -14.15 -46.70 3.04
CA THR A 510 -15.04 -47.84 3.34
C THR A 510 -15.93 -47.76 4.60
N THR A 511 -17.19 -48.14 4.38
CA THR A 511 -18.28 -48.19 5.33
C THR A 511 -17.98 -49.02 6.58
N ALA A 512 -18.04 -48.37 7.75
CA ALA A 512 -18.49 -49.00 8.98
C ALA A 512 -19.58 -48.10 9.60
N VAL A 513 -20.79 -48.64 9.69
CA VAL A 513 -21.82 -48.11 10.57
C VAL A 513 -21.37 -48.42 11.98
N CYS A 514 -20.98 -47.39 12.74
CA CYS A 514 -20.75 -47.53 14.17
C CYS A 514 -21.95 -46.93 14.90
N ASP A 515 -22.89 -47.80 15.30
CA ASP A 515 -23.80 -47.52 16.38
C ASP A 515 -22.98 -47.38 17.67
N GLY A 516 -23.09 -46.22 18.33
CA GLY A 516 -22.88 -46.05 19.76
C GLY A 516 -21.46 -46.24 20.31
N GLU A 517 -21.01 -45.20 21.02
CA GLU A 517 -19.93 -45.24 22.03
C GLU A 517 -18.50 -45.39 21.50
N VAL A 518 -17.70 -44.34 21.65
CA VAL A 518 -16.24 -44.45 21.67
C VAL A 518 -15.75 -43.76 22.93
N GLU A 519 -15.23 -44.59 23.84
CA GLU A 519 -14.46 -44.20 25.02
C GLU A 519 -13.15 -43.48 24.66
N GLU A 520 -12.67 -42.71 25.63
CA GLU A 520 -11.45 -41.88 25.62
C GLU A 520 -10.22 -42.49 24.94
N ALA A 521 -9.50 -41.64 24.22
CA ALA A 521 -8.04 -41.66 24.24
C ALA A 521 -7.54 -40.27 24.67
N VAL A 522 -7.03 -40.23 25.90
CA VAL A 522 -6.29 -39.11 26.49
C VAL A 522 -5.04 -38.84 25.68
N ASP A 523 -4.85 -37.60 25.23
CA ASP A 523 -3.50 -37.09 25.00
C ASP A 523 -3.33 -35.75 25.70
N ARG A 524 -2.36 -35.71 26.62
CA ARG A 524 -1.96 -34.55 27.42
C ARG A 524 -0.61 -34.06 26.89
N GLY A 525 -0.52 -32.75 26.67
CA GLY A 525 0.70 -32.02 26.31
C GLY A 525 0.63 -31.60 24.85
N VAL A 526 0.85 -30.35 24.46
CA VAL A 526 1.86 -29.41 24.96
C VAL A 526 1.35 -27.98 24.74
N SER A 527 1.53 -27.15 25.75
CA SER A 527 1.51 -25.69 25.67
C SER A 527 2.72 -25.18 24.87
N GLU A 528 2.48 -24.12 24.10
CA GLU A 528 3.43 -23.04 23.84
C GLU A 528 4.45 -23.16 22.68
N VAL A 529 4.50 -22.06 21.91
CA VAL A 529 5.57 -21.51 21.04
C VAL A 529 5.76 -22.12 19.64
N VAL A 530 5.52 -21.31 18.59
CA VAL A 530 6.57 -20.74 17.70
C VAL A 530 6.02 -19.49 16.98
N ASP A 531 6.55 -18.34 17.38
CA ASP A 531 6.70 -17.11 16.58
C ASP A 531 7.65 -17.33 15.38
N GLY A 532 7.41 -16.61 14.28
CA GLY A 532 8.37 -16.34 13.20
C GLY A 532 7.97 -16.96 11.86
N GLU A 533 7.96 -16.26 10.72
CA GLU A 533 8.65 -15.04 10.33
C GLU A 533 7.84 -14.27 9.27
N GLY A 534 7.91 -12.94 9.34
CA GLY A 534 7.35 -12.02 8.34
C GLY A 534 7.56 -10.56 8.73
N LYS A 535 8.83 -10.11 8.74
CA LYS A 535 9.20 -8.70 8.60
C LYS A 535 8.49 -8.12 7.35
N GLU A 536 8.04 -6.88 7.26
CA GLU A 536 8.57 -5.64 7.81
C GLU A 536 7.56 -4.48 7.60
N VAL A 537 7.68 -3.43 8.44
CA VAL A 537 7.29 -2.02 8.23
C VAL A 537 5.79 -1.64 8.33
N LEU A 538 5.43 -0.90 9.40
CA LEU A 538 4.94 0.48 9.30
C LEU A 538 5.10 1.20 10.65
N GLU A 539 5.40 2.49 10.55
CA GLU A 539 5.98 3.35 11.57
C GLU A 539 4.99 3.83 12.64
N GLU A 540 5.57 4.15 13.81
CA GLU A 540 4.95 4.89 14.90
C GLU A 540 4.69 6.36 14.53
N ARG A 541 3.43 6.79 14.67
CA ARG A 541 3.04 8.16 15.07
C ARG A 541 1.85 7.98 16.01
N SER A 542 1.95 8.17 17.34
CA SER A 542 2.21 9.38 18.12
C SER A 542 1.03 9.58 19.07
N SER A 543 1.24 9.58 20.39
CA SER A 543 0.50 10.49 21.29
C SER A 543 1.20 10.64 22.64
N SER A 544 1.73 11.83 22.85
CA SER A 544 2.09 12.37 24.15
C SER A 544 0.89 12.43 25.09
N GLN A 545 1.08 12.10 26.37
CA GLN A 545 0.88 13.00 27.52
C GLN A 545 0.76 12.19 28.81
N ARG A 546 1.76 12.33 29.68
CA ARG A 546 1.56 12.40 31.14
C ARG A 546 2.76 13.11 31.75
N GLY A 547 2.57 14.39 32.04
CA GLY A 547 3.48 15.15 32.86
C GLY A 547 3.45 14.63 34.30
N ASN A 548 4.63 14.62 34.92
CA ASN A 548 4.82 14.66 36.37
C ASN A 548 6.23 15.18 36.62
N HIS A 549 6.33 16.44 37.02
CA HIS A 549 7.47 16.93 37.78
C HIS A 549 6.92 17.53 39.07
N LEU A 550 7.17 16.81 40.16
CA LEU A 550 7.29 17.34 41.52
C LEU A 550 8.78 17.27 41.87
N ASP A 551 9.19 18.31 42.60
CA ASP A 551 10.51 18.61 43.20
C ASP A 551 11.64 19.10 42.29
#